data_AF-A0A5J4PGI1-F1
#
_entry.id   AF-A0A5J4PGI1-F1
#
_cell.length_a   1.000
_cell.length_b   1.000
_cell.length_c   1.000
_cell.angle_alpha   90.00
_cell.angle_beta   90.00
_cell.angle_gamma   90.00
#
_symmetry.space_group_name_H-M   'P 1'
#
loop_
_entity.id
_entity.type
_entity.pdbx_description
1 polymer ?
#
loop_
_entity_poly.entity_id
_entity_poly.type
_entity_poly.pdbx_seq_one_letter_code
_entity_poly.pdbx_strand_id
1 'polypeptide(L)'
;YLNSPIDYLKGDQDSYYMDRFRKSKLIFCCGHGAYEEPMLNETYALKAVVEAKGIPAWFDFWGTDSKHDWDWWQKQIVYFMEKIII
;
A
#
# COMPACT_ATOMS: atom_id res chain seq x y z
N TYR A 1 2.70 -4.89 17.05
CA TYR A 1 1.26 -5.16 16.78
C TYR A 1 0.54 -3.90 16.28
N LEU A 2 0.12 -2.95 17.13
CA LEU A 2 -0.73 -1.82 16.66
C LEU A 2 -0.06 -0.86 15.65
N ASN A 3 1.27 -0.73 15.69
CA ASN A 3 2.02 0.14 14.77
C ASN A 3 2.49 -0.57 13.49
N SER A 4 2.04 -1.81 13.26
CA SER A 4 2.37 -2.60 12.07
C SER A 4 1.06 -2.98 11.39
N PRO A 5 0.74 -2.38 10.22
CA PRO A 5 -0.46 -2.74 9.48
C PRO A 5 -0.52 -4.23 9.15
N ILE A 6 0.63 -4.85 8.85
CA ILE A 6 0.75 -6.28 8.54
C ILE A 6 0.37 -7.12 9.76
N ASP A 7 0.95 -6.84 10.93
CA ASP A 7 0.69 -7.64 12.12
C ASP A 7 -0.72 -7.42 12.64
N TYR A 8 -1.19 -6.18 12.60
CA TYR A 8 -2.55 -5.83 12.95
C TYR A 8 -3.53 -6.61 12.09
N LEU A 9 -3.45 -6.48 10.76
CA LEU A 9 -4.40 -7.12 9.85
C LEU A 9 -4.31 -8.65 9.84
N LYS A 10 -3.21 -9.28 10.28
CA LYS A 10 -3.16 -10.74 10.44
C LYS A 10 -4.08 -11.26 11.55
N GLY A 11 -4.32 -10.46 12.60
CA GLY A 11 -5.21 -10.82 13.71
C GLY A 11 -6.69 -10.85 13.32
N ASP A 12 -7.54 -11.24 14.28
CA ASP A 12 -8.98 -11.06 14.16
C ASP A 12 -9.34 -9.60 14.35
N GLN A 13 -10.11 -9.07 13.40
CA GLN A 13 -10.51 -7.67 13.36
C GLN A 13 -12.02 -7.57 13.56
N ASP A 14 -12.44 -6.56 14.30
CA ASP A 14 -13.86 -6.23 14.42
C ASP A 14 -14.43 -5.93 13.02
N SER A 15 -15.58 -6.55 12.73
CA SER A 15 -16.39 -6.32 11.53
C SER A 15 -16.57 -4.83 11.20
N TYR A 16 -16.69 -3.97 12.21
CA TYR A 16 -16.83 -2.52 12.05
C TYR A 16 -15.64 -1.90 11.30
N TYR A 17 -14.40 -2.28 11.62
CA TYR A 17 -13.21 -1.76 10.94
C TYR A 17 -13.02 -2.41 9.56
N MET A 18 -13.29 -3.71 9.45
CA MET A 18 -13.17 -4.43 8.18
C MET A 18 -14.10 -3.88 7.11
N ASP A 19 -15.34 -3.53 7.47
CA ASP A 19 -16.29 -2.93 6.54
C ASP A 19 -15.88 -1.52 6.11
N ARG A 20 -15.22 -0.77 6.99
CA ARG A 20 -14.65 0.54 6.63
C ARG A 20 -13.51 0.38 5.63
N PHE A 21 -12.56 -0.53 5.87
CA PHE A 21 -11.47 -0.78 4.94
C PHE A 21 -11.98 -1.21 3.56
N ARG A 22 -13.00 -2.06 3.51
CA ARG A 22 -13.63 -2.48 2.24
C ARG A 22 -14.33 -1.36 1.49
N LYS A 23 -14.77 -0.31 2.18
CA LYS A 23 -15.43 0.86 1.58
C LYS A 23 -14.43 1.99 1.27
N SER A 24 -13.19 1.89 1.72
CA SER A 24 -12.15 2.88 1.47
C SER A 24 -11.47 2.65 0.12
N LYS A 25 -11.06 3.75 -0.54
CA LYS A 25 -10.09 3.67 -1.63
C LYS A 25 -8.69 3.60 -1.03
N LEU A 26 -8.18 2.38 -0.87
CA LEU A 26 -6.83 2.14 -0.36
C LEU A 26 -5.85 2.01 -1.52
N ILE A 27 -4.77 2.79 -1.48
CA ILE A 27 -3.73 2.79 -2.50
C ILE A 27 -2.39 2.69 -1.80
N PHE A 28 -1.57 1.75 -2.25
CA PHE A 28 -0.22 1.49 -1.76
C PHE A 28 0.72 1.50 -2.95
N CYS A 29 1.86 2.18 -2.82
CA CYS A 29 2.87 2.20 -3.86
C CYS A 29 4.27 2.05 -3.29
N CYS A 30 5.14 1.38 -4.03
CA CYS A 30 6.55 1.21 -3.67
C CYS A 30 7.38 1.10 -4.95
N GLY A 31 8.62 1.58 -4.91
CA GLY A 31 9.56 1.49 -6.01
C GLY A 31 10.37 0.19 -6.04
N HIS A 32 10.98 -0.11 -7.18
CA HIS A 32 11.96 -1.19 -7.36
C HIS A 32 13.41 -0.70 -7.45
N GLY A 33 13.67 0.60 -7.37
CA GLY A 33 15.02 1.13 -7.47
C GLY A 33 15.70 1.39 -6.12
N ALA A 34 16.64 2.33 -6.11
CA ALA A 34 17.61 2.44 -5.02
C ALA A 34 16.95 2.66 -3.64
N TYR A 35 17.40 1.87 -2.66
CA TYR A 35 17.02 1.93 -1.25
C TYR A 35 15.56 1.51 -0.93
N GLU A 36 14.86 0.86 -1.86
CA GLU A 36 13.49 0.40 -1.65
C GLU A 36 13.38 -1.05 -1.16
N GLU A 37 14.44 -1.87 -1.25
CA GLU A 37 14.33 -3.33 -1.07
C GLU A 37 13.63 -3.78 0.24
N PRO A 38 13.88 -3.16 1.42
CA PRO A 38 13.13 -3.49 2.63
C PRO A 38 11.65 -3.14 2.52
N MET A 39 11.33 -1.95 2.00
CA MET A 39 9.96 -1.45 1.85
C MET A 39 9.16 -2.24 0.83
N LEU A 40 9.83 -2.71 -0.22
CA LEU A 40 9.24 -3.52 -1.26
C LEU A 40 8.75 -4.86 -0.71
N ASN A 41 9.60 -5.55 0.06
CA ASN A 41 9.25 -6.81 0.71
C ASN A 41 8.07 -6.64 1.68
N GLU A 42 8.07 -5.57 2.47
CA GLU A 42 6.96 -5.24 3.37
C GLU A 42 5.67 -4.92 2.61
N THR A 43 5.76 -4.19 1.50
CA THR A 43 4.59 -3.85 0.67
C THR A 43 3.98 -5.10 0.04
N TYR A 44 4.80 -6.04 -0.43
CA TYR A 44 4.32 -7.35 -0.90
C TYR A 44 3.66 -8.17 0.23
N ALA A 45 4.25 -8.17 1.43
CA ALA A 45 3.66 -8.84 2.58
C ALA A 45 2.31 -8.21 2.99
N LEU A 46 2.19 -6.88 2.95
CA LEU A 46 0.94 -6.18 3.19
C LEU A 46 -0.10 -6.53 2.13
N LYS A 47 0.29 -6.56 0.85
CA LYS A 47 -0.59 -6.98 -0.25
C LYS A 47 -1.21 -8.35 0.01
N ALA A 48 -0.39 -9.35 0.34
CA ALA A 48 -0.87 -10.69 0.63
C ALA A 48 -1.88 -10.74 1.80
N VAL A 49 -1.65 -9.95 2.86
CA VAL A 49 -2.56 -9.89 4.02
C VAL A 49 -3.88 -9.21 3.66
N VAL A 50 -3.83 -8.09 2.93
CA VAL A 50 -5.00 -7.33 2.49
C VAL A 50 -5.88 -8.17 1.55
N GLU A 51 -5.26 -8.88 0.60
CA GLU A 51 -5.93 -9.81 -0.31
C GLU A 51 -6.58 -10.98 0.45
N ALA A 52 -5.86 -11.61 1.38
CA ALA A 52 -6.39 -12.71 2.20
C ALA A 52 -7.60 -12.31 3.06
N LYS A 53 -7.70 -11.02 3.44
CA LYS A 53 -8.84 -10.47 4.19
C LYS A 53 -10.00 -9.99 3.30
N GLY A 54 -9.86 -10.08 1.97
CA GLY A 54 -10.85 -9.61 1.02
C GLY A 54 -11.07 -8.10 1.09
N ILE A 55 -9.99 -7.34 1.36
CA ILE A 55 -10.03 -5.88 1.32
C ILE A 55 -9.60 -5.44 -0.09
N PRO A 56 -10.46 -4.76 -0.88
CA PRO A 56 -10.05 -4.17 -2.15
C PRO A 56 -9.04 -3.05 -1.91
N ALA A 57 -7.87 -3.15 -2.55
CA ALA A 57 -6.84 -2.13 -2.51
C ALA A 57 -6.05 -2.13 -3.83
N TRP A 58 -5.53 -0.97 -4.21
CA TRP A 58 -4.65 -0.82 -5.35
C TRP A 58 -3.19 -0.84 -4.87
N PHE A 59 -2.44 -1.84 -5.32
CA PHE A 59 -0.99 -1.90 -5.15
C PHE A 59 -0.31 -1.58 -6.47
N ASP A 60 0.54 -0.55 -6.50
CA ASP A 60 1.28 -0.13 -7.68
C ASP A 60 2.78 -0.17 -7.42
N PHE A 61 3.51 -0.98 -8.19
CA PHE A 61 4.94 -1.19 -8.02
C PHE A 61 5.69 -0.50 -9.15
N TRP A 62 6.48 0.52 -8.82
CA TRP A 62 7.14 1.39 -9.78
C TRP A 62 8.50 0.82 -10.18
N GLY A 63 8.92 1.05 -11.42
CA GLY A 63 10.12 0.45 -12.01
C GLY A 63 11.43 0.77 -11.28
N THR A 64 12.53 0.19 -11.77
CA THR A 64 13.88 0.37 -11.19
C THR A 64 14.44 1.80 -11.34
N ASP A 65 13.76 2.65 -12.10
CA ASP A 65 14.05 4.08 -12.22
C ASP A 65 13.62 4.88 -10.97
N SER A 66 12.70 4.33 -10.17
CA SER A 66 12.27 4.91 -8.89
C SER A 66 13.34 4.85 -7.80
N LYS A 67 13.20 5.67 -6.76
CA LYS A 67 14.03 5.60 -5.55
C LYS A 67 13.21 6.04 -4.33
N HIS A 68 13.67 5.63 -3.16
CA HIS A 68 13.08 6.01 -1.88
C HIS A 68 13.41 7.46 -1.51
N ASP A 69 12.92 8.41 -2.30
CA ASP A 69 13.25 9.83 -2.19
C ASP A 69 12.10 10.74 -2.68
N TRP A 70 12.15 11.99 -2.25
CA TRP A 70 11.07 12.97 -2.35
C TRP A 70 10.60 13.24 -3.78
N ASP A 71 11.53 13.30 -4.74
CA ASP A 71 11.21 13.56 -6.16
C ASP A 71 10.35 12.45 -6.77
N TRP A 72 10.45 11.21 -6.29
CA TRP A 72 9.58 10.12 -6.74
C TRP A 72 8.24 10.13 -6.03
N TRP A 73 8.20 10.46 -4.75
CA TRP A 73 6.92 10.61 -4.02
C TRP A 73 6.06 11.73 -4.62
N GLN A 74 6.67 12.82 -5.10
CA GLN A 74 5.97 13.88 -5.82
C GLN A 74 5.37 13.39 -7.15
N LYS A 75 6.07 12.54 -7.91
CA LYS A 75 5.54 11.95 -9.15
C LYS A 75 4.38 10.99 -8.85
N GLN A 76 4.55 10.16 -7.82
CA GLN A 76 3.55 9.20 -7.37
C GLN A 76 2.25 9.90 -6.96
N ILE A 77 2.31 10.93 -6.11
CA ILE A 77 1.10 11.62 -5.64
C ILE A 77 0.35 12.28 -6.81
N VAL A 78 1.04 12.91 -7.76
CA VAL A 78 0.41 13.51 -8.95
C VAL A 78 -0.28 12.43 -9.78
N TYR A 79 0.42 11.33 -10.08
CA TYR A 79 -0.12 10.20 -10.82
C TYR A 79 -1.39 9.63 -10.18
N PHE A 80 -1.40 9.40 -8.86
CA PHE A 80 -2.57 8.85 -8.19
C PHE A 80 -3.72 9.86 -8.13
N MET A 81 -3.46 11.13 -7.86
CA MET A 81 -4.49 12.16 -7.82
C MET A 81 -5.21 12.29 -9.16
N GLU A 82 -4.47 12.24 -10.27
CA GLU A 82 -5.06 12.21 -11.62
C GLU A 82 -5.98 11.00 -11.84
N LYS A 83 -5.76 9.88 -11.16
CA LYS A 83 -6.57 8.65 -11.32
C LYS A 83 -7.76 8.60 -10.37
N ILE A 84 -7.76 9.41 -9.29
CA ILE A 84 -8.79 9.39 -8.25
C ILE A 84 -9.78 10.54 -8.37
N ILE A 85 -9.34 11.71 -8.85
CA ILE A 85 -10.12 12.96 -8.87
C ILE A 85 -11.05 13.05 -10.10
N ILE A 86 -10.82 12.24 -11.13
CA ILE A 86 -11.70 12.12 -12.30
C ILE A 86 -12.87 11.19 -11.99
#